data_AF-A0A7C2AWU9-F1
#
_entry.id   AF-A0A7C2AWU9-F1
#
_cell.length_a   1.000
_cell.length_b   1.000
_cell.length_c   1.000
_cell.angle_alpha   90.00
_cell.angle_beta   90.00
_cell.angle_gamma   90.00
#
_symmetry.space_group_name_H-M   'P 1'
#
loop_
_entity.id
_entity.type
_entity.pdbx_description
1 polymer ?
#
loop_
_entity_poly.entity_id
_entity_poly.type
_entity_poly.pdbx_seq_one_letter_code
_entity_poly.pdbx_strand_id
1 'polypeptide(L)'
;MEFVENSIGRLVPTEIDGRKLKPFKGAFAFKPKKRRSAFALEFAAREKLLPSIKDAIEAVGFENGMTISFHHHLREGDYVLNMVLDIIAKMGFKDITLAASSLFNSQSEHLIKYIKEGVIT
;
A
#
# COMPACT_ATOMS: atom_id res chain seq x y z
N MET A 1 -25.11 -2.13 -7.35
CA MET A 1 -23.85 -2.41 -8.07
C MET A 1 -24.20 -3.15 -9.34
N GLU A 2 -23.98 -2.53 -10.49
CA GLU A 2 -24.29 -3.09 -11.81
C GLU A 2 -23.13 -3.97 -12.29
N PHE A 3 -23.43 -5.09 -12.95
CA PHE A 3 -22.45 -6.02 -13.48
C PHE A 3 -22.62 -6.16 -14.99
N VAL A 4 -21.49 -6.32 -15.68
CA VAL A 4 -21.44 -6.54 -17.12
C VAL A 4 -20.52 -7.71 -17.44
N GLU A 5 -20.88 -8.49 -18.47
CA GLU A 5 -20.06 -9.59 -18.94
C GLU A 5 -18.88 -9.06 -19.77
N ASN A 6 -17.67 -9.51 -19.44
CA ASN A 6 -16.46 -9.15 -20.18
C ASN A 6 -16.25 -10.09 -21.40
N SER A 7 -15.21 -9.85 -22.21
CA SER A 7 -14.98 -10.63 -23.44
C SER A 7 -14.60 -12.10 -23.23
N ILE A 8 -14.44 -12.56 -21.99
CA ILE A 8 -14.17 -13.97 -21.64
C ILE A 8 -15.29 -14.57 -20.77
N GLY A 9 -16.46 -13.94 -20.75
CA GLY A 9 -17.65 -14.46 -20.09
C GLY A 9 -17.70 -14.27 -18.56
N ARG A 10 -16.90 -13.34 -18.00
CA ARG A 10 -16.92 -13.05 -16.57
C ARG A 10 -17.73 -11.80 -16.27
N LEU A 11 -18.61 -11.89 -15.28
CA LEU A 11 -19.32 -10.74 -14.72
C LEU A 11 -18.34 -9.88 -13.91
N VAL A 12 -18.24 -8.61 -14.29
CA VAL A 12 -17.42 -7.62 -13.58
C VAL A 12 -18.28 -6.40 -13.22
N PRO A 13 -18.09 -5.80 -12.05
CA PRO A 13 -18.83 -4.60 -11.67
C PRO A 13 -18.42 -3.41 -12.54
N THR A 14 -19.36 -2.49 -12.78
CA THR A 14 -19.10 -1.26 -13.53
C THR A 14 -18.41 -0.18 -12.69
N GLU A 15 -18.48 -0.28 -11.37
CA GLU A 15 -17.91 0.67 -10.41
C GLU A 15 -17.51 -0.02 -9.10
N ILE A 16 -16.37 0.36 -8.51
CA ILE A 16 -15.93 -0.02 -7.16
C ILE A 16 -15.35 1.24 -6.49
N ASP A 17 -15.76 1.54 -5.26
CA ASP A 17 -15.27 2.69 -4.47
C ASP A 17 -15.24 4.02 -5.23
N GLY A 18 -16.34 4.33 -5.94
CA GLY A 18 -16.47 5.55 -6.76
C GLY A 18 -15.61 5.55 -8.04
N ARG A 19 -14.87 4.48 -8.33
CA ARG A 19 -14.04 4.33 -9.52
C ARG A 19 -14.78 3.52 -10.58
N LYS A 20 -15.07 4.16 -11.71
CA LYS A 20 -15.61 3.48 -12.88
C LYS A 20 -14.60 2.51 -13.47
N LEU A 21 -14.99 1.25 -13.58
CA LEU A 21 -14.15 0.19 -14.13
C LEU A 21 -14.40 0.02 -15.62
N LYS A 22 -13.35 -0.43 -16.33
CA LYS A 22 -13.43 -0.77 -17.75
C LYS A 22 -13.35 -2.29 -17.88
N PRO A 23 -14.44 -2.97 -18.26
CA PRO A 23 -14.42 -4.41 -18.49
C PRO A 23 -13.36 -4.78 -19.51
N PHE A 24 -12.73 -5.93 -19.31
CA PHE A 24 -11.78 -6.49 -20.26
C PHE A 24 -12.48 -6.78 -21.60
N LYS A 25 -11.94 -6.25 -22.70
CA LYS A 25 -12.47 -6.40 -24.07
C LYS A 25 -11.51 -7.12 -25.02
N GLY A 26 -10.49 -7.80 -24.49
CA GLY A 26 -9.43 -8.47 -25.27
C GLY A 26 -8.03 -7.87 -25.07
N ALA A 27 -7.00 -8.66 -25.35
CA ALA A 27 -5.60 -8.35 -25.01
C ALA A 27 -5.07 -7.03 -25.62
N PHE A 28 -5.60 -6.63 -26.78
CA PHE A 28 -5.16 -5.44 -27.52
C PHE A 28 -6.23 -4.34 -27.59
N ALA A 29 -7.37 -4.51 -26.90
CA ALA A 29 -8.48 -3.57 -26.94
C ALA A 29 -8.20 -2.27 -26.17
N PHE A 30 -7.26 -2.29 -25.22
CA PHE A 30 -6.85 -1.13 -24.44
C PHE A 30 -5.40 -0.76 -24.72
N LYS A 31 -5.17 0.48 -25.18
CA LYS A 31 -3.83 1.05 -25.37
C LYS A 31 -3.51 2.00 -24.20
N PRO A 32 -2.68 1.58 -23.23
CA PRO A 32 -2.37 2.43 -22.08
C PRO A 32 -1.48 3.59 -22.49
N LYS A 33 -1.77 4.79 -21.97
CA LYS A 33 -0.82 5.92 -22.00
C LYS A 33 0.15 5.74 -20.82
N LYS A 34 1.45 5.73 -21.09
CA LYS A 34 2.49 5.64 -20.04
C LYS A 34 2.80 7.03 -19.51
N ARG A 35 2.74 7.21 -18.20
CA ARG A 35 3.28 8.38 -17.49
C ARG A 35 4.29 7.87 -16.46
N ARG A 36 5.50 8.42 -16.44
CA ARG A 36 6.46 8.18 -15.36
C ARG A 36 6.18 9.19 -14.24
N SER A 37 6.12 8.71 -13.01
CA SER A 37 6.18 9.58 -11.85
C SER A 37 7.65 9.89 -11.56
N ALA A 38 7.94 11.12 -11.15
CA ALA A 38 9.25 11.54 -10.68
C ALA A 38 9.07 12.17 -9.31
N PHE A 39 10.06 11.98 -8.44
CA PHE A 39 10.10 12.57 -7.11
C PHE A 39 11.22 13.63 -7.10
N ALA A 40 11.04 14.69 -6.32
CA ALA A 40 12.12 15.63 -6.07
C ALA A 40 13.22 14.94 -5.26
N LEU A 41 14.46 15.09 -5.71
CA LEU A 41 15.63 14.61 -4.98
C LEU A 41 16.32 15.82 -4.36
N GLU A 42 16.43 15.83 -3.04
CA GLU A 42 17.22 16.82 -2.32
C GLU A 42 18.51 16.17 -1.83
N PHE A 43 19.65 16.67 -2.32
CA PHE A 43 20.97 16.25 -1.87
C PHE A 43 21.41 17.16 -0.73
N ALA A 44 21.30 16.66 0.49
CA ALA A 44 21.90 17.29 1.67
C ALA A 44 22.96 16.35 2.25
N ALA A 45 24.18 16.86 2.44
CA ALA A 45 25.26 16.18 3.15
C ALA A 45 24.98 16.23 4.67
N ARG A 46 23.98 15.45 5.10
CA ARG A 46 23.62 15.27 6.50
C ARG A 46 23.68 13.80 6.86
N GLU A 47 23.92 13.51 8.13
CA GLU A 47 23.80 12.15 8.67
C GLU A 47 22.37 11.63 8.44
N LYS A 48 22.26 10.40 7.94
CA LYS A 48 20.96 9.77 7.62
C LYS A 48 20.68 8.54 8.49
N LEU A 49 21.66 8.11 9.29
CA LEU A 49 21.45 7.05 10.28
C LEU A 49 20.60 7.59 11.43
N LEU A 50 19.50 6.89 11.72
CA LEU A 50 18.59 7.21 12.81
C LEU A 50 18.62 6.09 13.87
N PRO A 51 18.37 6.41 15.15
CA PRO A 51 18.51 5.44 16.23
C PRO A 51 17.36 4.42 16.28
N SER A 52 16.19 4.72 15.72
CA SER A 52 15.05 3.80 15.70
C SER A 52 14.10 4.03 14.51
N ILE A 53 13.18 3.08 14.31
CA ILE A 53 12.08 3.21 13.34
C ILE A 53 11.12 4.35 13.74
N LYS A 54 10.91 4.58 15.04
CA LYS A 54 10.10 5.72 15.53
C LYS A 54 10.69 7.04 15.05
N ASP A 55 12.00 7.22 15.22
CA ASP A 55 12.69 8.44 14.76
C ASP A 55 12.63 8.59 13.24
N ALA A 56 12.66 7.48 12.50
CA ALA A 56 12.47 7.50 11.05
C ALA A 56 11.06 7.95 10.64
N ILE A 57 10.01 7.48 11.33
CA ILE A 57 8.62 7.90 11.09
C ILE A 57 8.44 9.39 11.40
N GLU A 58 9.03 9.90 12.48
CA GLU A 58 8.98 11.32 12.83
C GLU A 58 9.74 12.18 11.81
N ALA A 59 10.94 11.75 11.40
CA ALA A 59 11.79 12.51 10.49
C ALA A 59 11.19 12.66 9.07
N VAL A 60 10.33 11.74 8.65
CA VAL A 60 9.65 11.84 7.35
C VAL A 60 8.36 12.66 7.39
N GLY A 61 7.98 13.20 8.56
CA GLY A 61 6.74 13.97 8.72
C GLY A 61 5.51 13.12 8.43
N PHE A 62 5.46 11.91 8.98
CA PHE A 62 4.38 10.97 8.74
C PHE A 62 3.04 11.48 9.27
N GLU A 63 1.97 11.31 8.49
CA GLU A 63 0.61 11.78 8.83
C GLU A 63 -0.43 10.70 8.51
N ASN A 64 -1.63 10.84 9.09
CA ASN A 64 -2.78 9.99 8.75
C ASN A 64 -3.12 10.12 7.25
N GLY A 65 -3.61 9.05 6.64
CA GLY A 65 -3.95 9.06 5.20
C GLY A 65 -2.77 8.80 4.26
N MET A 66 -1.54 8.71 4.76
CA MET A 66 -0.38 8.43 3.92
C MET A 66 -0.35 6.98 3.41
N THR A 67 0.40 6.75 2.34
CA THR A 67 0.65 5.41 1.79
C THR A 67 2.06 4.94 2.15
N ILE A 68 2.17 3.73 2.70
CA ILE A 68 3.45 3.05 2.97
C ILE A 68 3.60 1.81 2.09
N SER A 69 4.83 1.45 1.75
CA SER A 69 5.12 0.30 0.87
C SER A 69 6.22 -0.59 1.41
N PHE A 70 6.10 -1.90 1.16
CA PHE A 70 7.10 -2.90 1.58
C PHE A 70 7.43 -3.87 0.44
N HIS A 71 8.70 -4.27 0.39
CA HIS A 71 9.16 -5.36 -0.45
C HIS A 71 8.99 -6.70 0.30
N HIS A 72 8.87 -7.81 -0.42
CA HIS A 72 8.52 -9.10 0.16
C HIS A 72 9.63 -10.16 0.07
N HIS A 73 10.88 -9.74 -0.18
CA HIS A 73 12.02 -10.62 -0.44
C HIS A 73 12.39 -11.52 0.75
N LEU A 74 12.04 -11.13 1.98
CA LEU A 74 12.28 -11.94 3.18
C LEU A 74 11.23 -13.06 3.36
N ARG A 75 10.16 -13.05 2.56
CA ARG A 75 9.08 -14.04 2.56
C ARG A 75 8.45 -14.20 3.96
N GLU A 76 8.27 -15.42 4.42
CA GLU A 76 7.75 -15.72 5.76
C GLU A 76 8.64 -15.19 6.89
N GLY A 77 9.92 -14.90 6.62
CA GLY A 77 10.85 -14.34 7.60
C GLY A 77 10.83 -12.81 7.70
N ASP A 78 9.90 -12.12 7.03
CA ASP A 78 9.81 -10.67 7.12
C ASP A 78 9.26 -10.19 8.47
N TYR A 79 10.10 -9.49 9.23
CA TYR A 79 9.71 -8.78 10.44
C TYR A 79 9.53 -7.28 10.22
N VAL A 80 10.01 -6.72 9.10
CA VAL A 80 10.06 -5.28 8.89
C VAL A 80 8.66 -4.69 8.84
N LEU A 81 7.75 -5.30 8.09
CA LEU A 81 6.37 -4.83 7.98
C LEU A 81 5.69 -4.80 9.36
N ASN A 82 5.75 -5.90 10.11
CA ASN A 82 5.11 -6.00 11.42
C ASN A 82 5.68 -4.97 12.41
N MET A 83 7.02 -4.84 12.46
CA MET A 83 7.70 -3.87 13.32
C MET A 83 7.30 -2.42 13.02
N VAL A 84 7.20 -2.05 11.74
CA VAL A 84 6.80 -0.70 11.33
C VAL A 84 5.33 -0.44 11.67
N LEU A 85 4.42 -1.38 11.37
CA LEU A 85 3.00 -1.22 11.70
C LEU A 85 2.75 -1.10 13.21
N ASP A 86 3.46 -1.89 14.01
CA ASP A 86 3.38 -1.79 15.47
C ASP A 86 3.73 -0.39 15.98
N ILE A 87 4.76 0.22 15.41
CA ILE A 87 5.21 1.55 15.83
C ILE A 87 4.23 2.62 15.35
N ILE A 88 3.78 2.54 14.09
CA ILE A 88 2.76 3.45 13.53
C ILE A 88 1.49 3.42 14.40
N ALA A 89 1.00 2.22 14.74
CA ALA A 89 -0.18 2.05 15.59
C ALA A 89 0.04 2.59 17.00
N LYS A 90 1.21 2.32 17.62
CA LYS A 90 1.58 2.85 18.95
C LYS A 90 1.67 4.37 18.98
N MET A 91 2.09 4.98 17.87
CA MET A 91 2.14 6.44 17.71
C MET A 91 0.75 7.07 17.47
N GLY A 92 -0.29 6.24 17.27
CA GLY A 92 -1.67 6.69 17.13
C GLY A 92 -2.06 7.10 15.70
N PHE A 93 -1.22 6.79 14.70
CA PHE A 93 -1.55 7.07 13.30
C PHE A 93 -2.61 6.11 12.76
N LYS A 94 -3.44 6.61 11.84
CA LYS A 94 -4.61 5.93 11.27
C LYS A 94 -4.79 6.22 9.79
N ASP A 95 -5.72 5.49 9.19
CA ASP A 95 -6.13 5.66 7.79
C ASP A 95 -4.96 5.48 6.80
N ILE A 96 -4.03 4.57 7.11
CA ILE A 96 -2.85 4.34 6.30
C ILE A 96 -3.17 3.36 5.17
N THR A 97 -2.80 3.72 3.94
CA THR A 97 -2.84 2.77 2.82
C THR A 97 -1.58 1.90 2.81
N LEU A 98 -1.76 0.58 2.83
CA LEU A 98 -0.66 -0.38 2.72
C LEU A 98 -0.47 -0.85 1.26
N ALA A 99 0.66 -0.48 0.65
CA ALA A 99 1.07 -0.86 -0.70
C ALA A 99 2.22 -1.88 -0.67
N ALA A 100 1.99 -3.05 -0.05
CA ALA A 100 2.96 -4.14 -0.06
C ALA A 100 3.00 -4.85 -1.42
N SER A 101 4.20 -5.20 -1.87
CA SER A 101 4.38 -5.93 -3.15
C SER A 101 3.84 -7.36 -3.13
N SER A 102 3.84 -8.02 -1.97
CA SER A 102 3.14 -9.26 -1.66
C SER A 102 3.02 -9.39 -0.14
N LEU A 103 2.08 -10.21 0.33
CA LEU A 103 1.88 -10.52 1.74
C LEU A 103 2.01 -12.04 1.98
N PHE A 104 2.44 -12.42 3.18
CA PHE A 104 2.67 -13.79 3.63
C PHE A 104 1.96 -14.06 4.96
N ASN A 105 1.95 -15.32 5.39
CA ASN A 105 1.19 -15.71 6.59
C ASN A 105 1.75 -15.10 7.86
N SER A 106 3.06 -14.88 7.95
CA SER A 106 3.69 -14.24 9.11
C SER A 106 3.26 -12.80 9.37
N GLN A 107 2.62 -12.10 8.42
CA GLN A 107 2.04 -10.76 8.65
C GLN A 107 0.55 -10.79 8.98
N SER A 108 -0.15 -11.90 8.76
CA SER A 108 -1.63 -11.98 8.79
C SER A 108 -2.23 -11.48 10.12
N GLU A 109 -1.67 -11.89 11.26
CA GLU A 109 -2.22 -11.49 12.57
C GLU A 109 -2.14 -9.97 12.80
N HIS A 110 -1.00 -9.35 12.44
CA HIS A 110 -0.80 -7.91 12.59
C HIS A 110 -1.72 -7.14 11.63
N LEU A 111 -1.81 -7.57 10.38
CA LEU A 111 -2.67 -6.94 9.38
C LEU A 111 -4.14 -6.99 9.80
N ILE A 112 -4.64 -8.16 10.21
CA ILE A 112 -6.03 -8.30 10.64
C ILE A 112 -6.33 -7.39 11.83
N LYS A 113 -5.43 -7.34 12.81
CA LYS A 113 -5.57 -6.45 13.98
C LYS A 113 -5.64 -4.99 13.53
N TYR A 114 -4.68 -4.52 12.74
CA TYR A 114 -4.54 -3.11 12.39
C TYR A 114 -5.57 -2.63 11.36
N ILE A 115 -6.13 -3.53 10.55
CA ILE A 115 -7.33 -3.24 9.75
C ILE A 115 -8.54 -3.02 10.67
N LYS A 116 -8.75 -3.88 11.68
CA LYS A 116 -9.88 -3.74 12.63
C LYS A 116 -9.79 -2.48 13.48
N GLU A 117 -8.57 -2.05 13.84
CA GLU A 117 -8.33 -0.84 14.64
C GLU A 117 -8.39 0.47 13.82
N GLY A 118 -8.51 0.37 12.49
CA GLY A 118 -8.51 1.52 11.58
C GLY A 118 -7.14 2.14 11.37
N VAL A 119 -6.07 1.42 11.70
CA VAL A 119 -4.70 1.85 11.37
C VAL A 119 -4.46 1.71 9.87
N ILE A 120 -4.96 0.63 9.27
CA ILE A 120 -4.94 0.39 7.82
C ILE A 120 -6.36 0.48 7.27
N THR A 121 -6.55 1.19 6.15
CA THR A 121 -7.83 1.36 5.44
C THR A 121 -7.70 1.16 3.94
#